data_AF-A0AAV5ERG3-F1
#
_entry.id   AF-A0AAV5ERG3-F1
#
_cell.length_a   1.000
_cell.length_b   1.000
_cell.length_c   1.000
_cell.angle_alpha   90.00
_cell.angle_beta   90.00
_cell.angle_gamma   90.00
#
_symmetry.space_group_name_H-M   'P 1'
#
loop_
_entity.id
_entity.type
_entity.pdbx_description
1 polymer ?
#
loop_
_entity_poly.entity_id
_entity_poly.type
_entity_poly.pdbx_seq_one_letter_code
_entity_poly.pdbx_strand_id
1 'polypeptide(L)'
;MTTTTTTTTTTGGAGASIAPRPALDAAIQHVSELSAYRLVFLDSAHVLHQALYLGGVAEAQARIRPALRVMKQNLAFLASVLGARAQPPAVREVLKAAVEAFLTVVLAGGSGRAFSRADYGAVADDFAALKRLFSSFGMAEEAVDREAAQAEGVLALMALSTEKLIDEFLRLSASTPPIMMPQLLPTRRWTCSDANTLLRVLCHRDDEAANRFLKKVFDLPKRR
;
A
#
# COMPACT_ATOMS: atom_id res chain seq x y z
N MET A 1 -62.12 48.88 -21.93
CA MET A 1 -60.72 49.35 -22.01
C MET A 1 -59.99 48.82 -20.79
N THR A 2 -59.08 47.89 -21.02
CA THR A 2 -58.24 47.20 -20.04
C THR A 2 -57.04 48.05 -19.66
N THR A 3 -56.80 48.25 -18.36
CA THR A 3 -55.53 48.76 -17.83
C THR A 3 -54.91 47.72 -16.90
N THR A 4 -53.68 47.37 -17.26
CA THR A 4 -52.73 46.51 -16.56
C THR A 4 -52.29 47.14 -15.24
N THR A 5 -52.11 46.35 -14.18
CA THR A 5 -51.23 46.75 -13.08
C THR A 5 -50.47 45.54 -12.57
N THR A 6 -49.18 45.57 -12.86
CA THR A 6 -48.13 44.69 -12.33
C THR A 6 -47.89 45.04 -10.87
N THR A 7 -47.82 44.04 -9.99
CA THR A 7 -47.24 44.23 -8.65
C THR A 7 -46.13 43.22 -8.45
N THR A 8 -44.93 43.76 -8.49
CA THR A 8 -43.65 43.16 -8.10
C THR A 8 -43.70 42.83 -6.61
N THR A 9 -43.38 41.58 -6.24
CA THR A 9 -43.01 41.25 -4.87
C THR A 9 -41.66 40.58 -4.89
N THR A 10 -40.65 41.41 -4.68
CA THR A 10 -39.29 41.01 -4.35
C THR A 10 -39.31 40.33 -2.98
N THR A 11 -38.96 39.05 -2.92
CA THR A 11 -38.53 38.41 -1.67
C THR A 11 -37.16 37.83 -1.89
N GLY A 12 -36.16 38.47 -1.27
CA GLY A 12 -34.86 37.90 -1.08
C GLY A 12 -34.94 36.70 -0.15
N GLY A 13 -34.16 35.67 -0.47
CA GLY A 13 -33.94 34.50 0.37
C GLY A 13 -32.55 33.97 0.05
N ALA A 14 -31.65 34.14 1.01
CA ALA A 14 -30.22 33.94 0.90
C ALA A 14 -29.80 32.51 0.50
N GLY A 15 -28.60 32.47 -0.07
CA GLY A 15 -27.86 31.29 -0.49
C GLY A 15 -27.98 30.06 0.41
N ALA A 16 -28.33 28.95 -0.24
CA ALA A 16 -27.73 27.67 0.04
C ALA A 16 -27.27 27.12 -1.32
N SER A 17 -26.01 27.42 -1.68
CA SER A 17 -25.33 26.68 -2.74
C SER A 17 -25.24 25.24 -2.26
N ILE A 18 -26.21 24.42 -2.66
CA ILE A 18 -26.09 22.97 -2.60
C ILE A 18 -24.96 22.66 -3.58
N ALA A 19 -23.74 22.50 -3.05
CA ALA A 19 -22.64 22.00 -3.85
C ALA A 19 -23.16 20.75 -4.59
N PRO A 20 -23.01 20.67 -5.93
CA PRO A 20 -23.53 19.55 -6.69
C PRO A 20 -22.95 18.28 -6.07
N ARG A 21 -23.82 17.33 -5.67
CA ARG A 21 -23.45 16.08 -4.99
C ARG A 21 -22.13 15.44 -5.48
N PRO A 22 -21.82 15.37 -6.80
CA PRO A 22 -20.54 14.86 -7.30
C PRO A 22 -19.30 15.66 -6.87
N ALA A 23 -19.38 16.99 -6.75
CA ALA A 23 -18.26 17.80 -6.29
C ALA A 23 -17.92 17.52 -4.82
N LEU A 24 -18.95 17.28 -3.99
CA LEU A 24 -18.77 16.89 -2.60
C LEU A 24 -18.20 15.47 -2.47
N ASP A 25 -18.66 14.50 -3.27
CA ASP A 25 -18.09 13.15 -3.29
C ASP A 25 -16.62 13.16 -3.73
N ALA A 26 -16.29 13.95 -4.75
CA ALA A 26 -14.90 14.13 -5.19
C ALA A 26 -14.02 14.75 -4.09
N ALA A 27 -14.53 15.76 -3.38
CA ALA A 27 -13.82 16.37 -2.27
C ALA A 27 -13.60 15.38 -1.11
N ILE A 28 -14.64 14.61 -0.75
CA ILE A 28 -14.55 13.55 0.27
C ILE A 28 -13.48 12.52 -0.13
N GLN A 29 -13.50 12.07 -1.38
CA GLN A 29 -12.54 11.11 -1.90
C GLN A 29 -11.11 11.66 -1.83
N HIS A 30 -10.88 12.90 -2.27
CA HIS A 30 -9.56 13.51 -2.27
C HIS A 30 -8.99 13.70 -0.85
N VAL A 31 -9.83 14.18 0.08
CA VAL A 31 -9.44 14.31 1.49
C VAL A 31 -9.17 12.94 2.11
N SER A 32 -9.96 11.92 1.76
CA SER A 32 -9.77 10.54 2.22
C SER A 32 -8.40 9.99 1.79
N GLU A 33 -8.04 10.18 0.52
CA GLU A 33 -6.74 9.74 -0.03
C GLU A 33 -5.57 10.41 0.71
N LEU A 34 -5.56 11.75 0.78
CA LEU A 34 -4.47 12.49 1.44
C LEU A 34 -4.36 12.14 2.94
N SER A 35 -5.49 12.02 3.62
CA SER A 35 -5.53 11.70 5.04
C SER A 35 -5.06 10.27 5.30
N ALA A 36 -5.42 9.32 4.44
CA ALA A 36 -4.96 7.94 4.55
C ALA A 36 -3.44 7.81 4.40
N TYR A 37 -2.83 8.47 3.40
CA TYR A 37 -1.38 8.45 3.25
C TYR A 37 -0.67 9.08 4.45
N ARG A 38 -1.17 10.21 4.97
CA ARG A 38 -0.61 10.80 6.20
C ARG A 38 -0.73 9.84 7.38
N LEU A 39 -1.91 9.28 7.62
CA LEU A 39 -2.16 8.36 8.72
C LEU A 39 -1.23 7.15 8.70
N VAL A 40 -1.00 6.57 7.52
CA VAL A 40 -0.22 5.36 7.34
C VAL A 40 1.29 5.64 7.31
N PHE A 41 1.73 6.56 6.45
CA PHE A 41 3.15 6.79 6.19
C PHE A 41 3.81 7.79 7.13
N LEU A 42 3.04 8.64 7.83
CA LEU A 42 3.57 9.58 8.82
C LEU A 42 3.18 9.14 10.23
N ASP A 43 1.88 9.10 10.53
CA ASP A 43 1.42 8.91 11.92
C ASP A 43 1.66 7.48 12.41
N SER A 44 1.60 6.49 11.50
CA SER A 44 1.84 5.07 11.79
C SER A 44 3.24 4.60 11.36
N ALA A 45 4.14 5.53 10.98
CA ALA A 45 5.45 5.22 10.41
C ALA A 45 6.31 4.34 11.33
N HIS A 46 6.25 4.58 12.64
CA HIS A 46 7.02 3.80 13.60
C HIS A 46 6.66 2.31 13.56
N VAL A 47 5.36 1.98 13.61
CA VAL A 47 4.91 0.58 13.69
C VAL A 47 4.89 -0.13 12.33
N LEU A 48 4.69 0.61 11.23
CA LEU A 48 4.69 0.05 9.88
C LEU A 48 6.07 0.13 9.23
N HIS A 49 6.62 1.33 9.05
CA HIS A 49 7.84 1.52 8.26
C HIS A 49 9.15 1.29 9.01
N GLN A 50 9.18 1.50 10.33
CA GLN A 50 10.41 1.40 11.12
C GLN A 50 10.54 0.04 11.82
N ALA A 51 9.45 -0.47 12.40
CA ALA A 51 9.49 -1.69 13.23
C ALA A 51 9.18 -2.99 12.48
N LEU A 52 8.22 -2.98 11.54
CA LEU A 52 7.77 -4.20 10.86
C LEU A 52 8.93 -4.91 10.15
N TYR A 53 9.17 -6.17 10.49
CA TYR A 53 10.25 -7.05 10.03
C TYR A 53 11.68 -6.58 10.27
N LEU A 54 11.89 -5.52 11.06
CA LEU A 54 13.24 -5.10 11.43
C LEU A 54 13.88 -6.21 12.28
N GLY A 55 15.05 -6.70 11.86
CA GLY A 55 15.70 -7.85 12.52
C GLY A 55 15.22 -9.21 12.00
N GLY A 56 14.21 -9.24 11.12
CA GLY A 56 13.69 -10.46 10.49
C GLY A 56 12.30 -10.86 10.99
N VAL A 57 11.77 -11.94 10.42
CA VAL A 57 10.38 -12.41 10.66
C VAL A 57 10.25 -13.29 11.91
N ALA A 58 11.37 -13.84 12.41
CA ALA A 58 11.37 -14.69 13.59
C ALA A 58 11.03 -13.94 14.89
N GLU A 59 11.30 -12.64 14.94
CA GLU A 59 11.02 -11.81 16.11
C GLU A 59 9.52 -11.47 16.20
N ALA A 60 8.83 -11.98 17.22
CA ALA A 60 7.39 -11.78 17.40
C ALA A 60 6.98 -10.30 17.44
N GLN A 61 7.86 -9.43 17.95
CA GLN A 61 7.68 -7.99 18.08
C GLN A 61 7.84 -7.26 16.74
N ALA A 62 8.60 -7.85 15.80
CA ALA A 62 8.77 -7.34 14.45
C ALA A 62 7.60 -7.74 13.52
N ARG A 63 6.68 -8.61 13.96
CA ARG A 63 5.48 -9.01 13.19
C ARG A 63 4.43 -7.91 13.12
N ILE A 64 3.41 -8.08 12.28
CA ILE A 64 2.40 -7.03 12.03
C ILE A 64 1.50 -6.67 13.23
N ARG A 65 1.44 -7.51 14.27
CA ARG A 65 0.48 -7.34 15.38
C ARG A 65 0.49 -5.95 16.05
N PRO A 66 1.65 -5.32 16.35
CA PRO A 66 1.68 -3.97 16.89
C PRO A 66 1.07 -2.94 15.93
N ALA A 67 1.35 -3.04 14.63
CA ALA A 67 0.77 -2.16 13.62
C ALA A 67 -0.75 -2.33 13.52
N LEU A 68 -1.27 -3.57 13.55
CA LEU A 68 -2.71 -3.82 13.55
C LEU A 68 -3.43 -3.20 14.76
N ARG A 69 -2.79 -3.17 15.93
CA ARG A 69 -3.37 -2.51 17.12
C ARG A 69 -3.51 -1.01 16.92
N VAL A 70 -2.48 -0.35 16.40
CA VAL A 70 -2.51 1.10 16.10
C VAL A 70 -3.55 1.40 15.02
N MET A 71 -3.55 0.61 13.94
CA MET A 71 -4.53 0.78 12.87
C MET A 71 -5.97 0.59 13.34
N LYS A 72 -6.23 -0.40 14.20
CA LYS A 72 -7.56 -0.62 14.79
C LYS A 72 -8.02 0.61 15.58
N GLN A 73 -7.13 1.23 16.37
CA GLN A 73 -7.43 2.45 17.10
C GLN A 73 -7.73 3.62 16.15
N ASN A 74 -6.90 3.78 15.11
CA ASN A 74 -7.08 4.83 14.11
C ASN A 74 -8.40 4.67 13.34
N LEU A 75 -8.76 3.45 12.92
CA LEU A 75 -10.01 3.17 12.22
C LEU A 75 -11.23 3.39 13.12
N ALA A 76 -11.15 3.00 14.40
CA ALA A 76 -12.20 3.28 15.38
C ALA A 76 -12.39 4.79 15.61
N PHE A 77 -11.29 5.54 15.68
CA PHE A 77 -11.34 6.99 15.76
C PHE A 77 -11.97 7.61 14.51
N LEU A 78 -11.56 7.20 13.31
CA LEU A 78 -12.16 7.66 12.05
C LEU A 78 -13.67 7.40 12.01
N ALA A 79 -14.11 6.22 12.43
CA ALA A 79 -15.54 5.88 12.51
C ALA A 79 -16.32 6.77 13.51
N SER A 80 -15.65 7.31 14.54
CA SER A 80 -16.28 8.20 15.52
C SER A 80 -16.40 9.65 15.07
N VAL A 81 -15.51 10.11 14.17
CA VAL A 81 -15.46 11.52 13.75
C VAL A 81 -16.04 11.78 12.36
N LEU A 82 -16.05 10.77 11.49
CA LEU A 82 -16.57 10.90 10.13
C LEU A 82 -18.05 10.57 10.06
N GLY A 83 -18.80 11.37 9.30
CA GLY A 83 -20.19 11.05 8.96
C GLY A 83 -20.30 9.84 8.02
N ALA A 84 -21.46 9.19 8.00
CA ALA A 84 -21.71 7.95 7.26
C ALA A 84 -21.31 7.98 5.76
N ARG A 85 -21.38 9.15 5.12
CA ARG A 85 -20.97 9.32 3.71
C ARG A 85 -19.45 9.28 3.51
N ALA A 86 -18.68 9.77 4.49
CA ALA A 86 -17.23 9.86 4.39
C ALA A 86 -16.51 8.60 4.91
N GLN A 87 -17.16 7.78 5.74
CA GLN A 87 -16.54 6.58 6.30
C GLN A 87 -16.12 5.56 5.24
N PRO A 88 -16.97 5.11 4.28
CA PRO A 88 -16.57 4.10 3.30
C PRO A 88 -15.35 4.49 2.43
N PRO A 89 -15.29 5.70 1.82
CA PRO A 89 -14.09 6.08 1.05
C PRO A 89 -12.86 6.25 1.95
N ALA A 90 -13.01 6.78 3.17
CA ALA A 90 -11.89 6.89 4.11
C ALA A 90 -11.29 5.53 4.48
N VAL A 91 -12.12 4.55 4.86
CA VAL A 91 -11.63 3.21 5.23
C VAL A 91 -10.98 2.51 4.03
N ARG A 92 -11.55 2.66 2.82
CA ARG A 92 -10.95 2.12 1.59
C ARG A 92 -9.58 2.74 1.29
N GLU A 93 -9.44 4.06 1.40
CA GLU A 93 -8.14 4.71 1.15
C GLU A 93 -7.11 4.32 2.21
N VAL A 94 -7.50 4.12 3.46
CA VAL A 94 -6.61 3.60 4.51
C VAL A 94 -6.17 2.16 4.19
N LEU A 95 -7.05 1.30 3.65
CA LEU A 95 -6.66 -0.03 3.19
C LEU A 95 -5.60 0.06 2.08
N LYS A 96 -5.85 0.86 1.04
CA LYS A 96 -4.92 1.01 -0.08
C LYS A 96 -3.56 1.51 0.38
N ALA A 97 -3.53 2.54 1.23
CA ALA A 97 -2.28 3.06 1.80
C ALA A 97 -1.58 2.02 2.68
N ALA A 98 -2.31 1.26 3.50
CA ALA A 98 -1.73 0.22 4.36
C ALA A 98 -1.13 -0.95 3.55
N VAL A 99 -1.79 -1.35 2.45
CA VAL A 99 -1.28 -2.36 1.51
C VAL A 99 0.00 -1.87 0.84
N GLU A 100 0.03 -0.61 0.38
CA GLU A 100 1.22 -0.01 -0.21
C GLU A 100 2.37 0.08 0.80
N ALA A 101 2.09 0.48 2.05
CA ALA A 101 3.07 0.53 3.12
C ALA A 101 3.64 -0.86 3.42
N PHE A 102 2.79 -1.89 3.48
CA PHE A 102 3.22 -3.28 3.69
C PHE A 102 4.18 -3.75 2.59
N LEU A 103 3.83 -3.53 1.32
CA LEU A 103 4.72 -3.87 0.20
C LEU A 103 6.02 -3.06 0.24
N THR A 104 5.95 -1.77 0.58
CA THR A 104 7.12 -0.91 0.70
C THR A 104 8.08 -1.44 1.76
N VAL A 105 7.58 -1.94 2.89
CA VAL A 105 8.41 -2.57 3.93
C VAL A 105 9.11 -3.82 3.41
N VAL A 106 8.38 -4.68 2.68
CA VAL A 106 8.92 -5.95 2.15
C VAL A 106 9.94 -5.73 1.04
N LEU A 107 9.70 -4.76 0.14
CA LEU A 107 10.47 -4.58 -1.09
C LEU A 107 11.48 -3.43 -1.06
N ALA A 108 11.29 -2.48 -0.15
CA ALA A 108 12.08 -1.25 -0.08
C ALA A 108 12.37 -0.83 1.37
N GLY A 109 12.26 -1.75 2.33
CA GLY A 109 12.45 -1.46 3.75
C GLY A 109 13.90 -1.34 4.22
N GLY A 110 14.88 -1.34 3.31
CA GLY A 110 16.31 -1.21 3.65
C GLY A 110 16.95 -2.48 4.20
N SER A 111 18.26 -2.43 4.46
CA SER A 111 19.09 -3.62 4.72
C SER A 111 18.85 -4.32 6.06
N GLY A 112 18.04 -3.73 6.95
CA GLY A 112 17.64 -4.37 8.21
C GLY A 112 16.54 -5.43 8.06
N ARG A 113 16.11 -5.70 6.81
CA ARG A 113 15.04 -6.63 6.46
C ARG A 113 15.53 -7.57 5.38
N ALA A 114 15.58 -8.85 5.72
CA ALA A 114 15.90 -9.92 4.81
C ALA A 114 14.91 -11.07 5.03
N PHE A 115 14.54 -11.76 3.96
CA PHE A 115 13.52 -12.78 3.95
C PHE A 115 14.02 -14.03 3.26
N SER A 116 14.01 -15.15 3.98
CA SER A 116 14.15 -16.47 3.39
C SER A 116 12.85 -16.90 2.71
N ARG A 117 12.90 -17.98 1.94
CA ARG A 117 11.67 -18.59 1.39
C ARG A 117 10.74 -19.14 2.47
N ALA A 118 11.28 -19.57 3.62
CA ALA A 118 10.50 -20.10 4.73
C ALA A 118 9.64 -19.01 5.40
N ASP A 119 10.07 -17.75 5.33
CA ASP A 119 9.35 -16.62 5.92
C ASP A 119 8.05 -16.26 5.19
N TYR A 120 7.86 -16.75 3.95
CA TYR A 120 6.67 -16.42 3.15
C TYR A 120 5.37 -16.72 3.87
N GLY A 121 5.25 -17.87 4.53
CA GLY A 121 4.01 -18.25 5.23
C GLY A 121 3.65 -17.24 6.33
N ALA A 122 4.66 -16.83 7.11
CA ALA A 122 4.50 -15.82 8.14
C ALA A 122 4.11 -14.44 7.58
N VAL A 123 4.75 -14.00 6.49
CA VAL A 123 4.43 -12.72 5.83
C VAL A 123 3.02 -12.76 5.22
N ALA A 124 2.61 -13.88 4.63
CA ALA A 124 1.28 -14.08 4.09
C ALA A 124 0.21 -14.07 5.19
N ASP A 125 0.46 -14.70 6.33
CA ASP A 125 -0.44 -14.67 7.49
C ASP A 125 -0.61 -13.25 8.05
N ASP A 126 0.49 -12.49 8.12
CA ASP A 126 0.48 -11.10 8.55
C ASP A 126 -0.34 -10.23 7.59
N PHE A 127 -0.18 -10.44 6.28
CA PHE A 127 -0.97 -9.74 5.27
C PHE A 127 -2.45 -10.13 5.33
N ALA A 128 -2.77 -11.41 5.55
CA ALA A 128 -4.15 -11.86 5.75
C ALA A 128 -4.78 -11.24 7.01
N ALA A 129 -4.01 -11.08 8.08
CA ALA A 129 -4.47 -10.39 9.29
C ALA A 129 -4.75 -8.89 9.03
N LEU A 130 -3.94 -8.24 8.18
CA LEU A 130 -4.21 -6.88 7.70
C LEU A 130 -5.55 -6.80 6.97
N LYS A 131 -5.82 -7.70 6.01
CA LYS A 131 -7.09 -7.73 5.29
C LYS A 131 -8.29 -7.91 6.23
N ARG A 132 -8.21 -8.89 7.14
CA ARG A 132 -9.28 -9.18 8.12
C ARG A 132 -9.60 -7.99 9.01
N LEU A 133 -8.60 -7.15 9.33
CA LEU A 133 -8.85 -5.91 10.08
C LEU A 133 -9.84 -5.03 9.33
N PHE A 134 -9.66 -4.79 8.04
CA PHE A 134 -10.57 -3.94 7.26
C PHE A 134 -11.95 -4.57 7.06
N SER A 135 -12.04 -5.89 6.91
CA SER A 135 -13.33 -6.59 6.91
C SER A 135 -14.10 -6.34 8.22
N SER A 136 -13.41 -6.28 9.36
CA SER A 136 -14.03 -5.97 10.66
C SER A 136 -14.52 -4.51 10.81
N PHE A 137 -14.10 -3.61 9.91
CA PHE A 137 -14.53 -2.21 9.85
C PHE A 137 -15.54 -1.94 8.72
N GLY A 138 -16.30 -2.96 8.31
CA GLY A 138 -17.46 -2.82 7.44
C GLY A 138 -17.16 -2.83 5.94
N MET A 139 -15.92 -3.14 5.53
CA MET A 139 -15.63 -3.44 4.14
C MET A 139 -16.05 -4.87 3.80
N ALA A 140 -16.73 -5.05 2.66
CA ALA A 140 -17.01 -6.39 2.13
C ALA A 140 -15.71 -7.12 1.80
N GLU A 141 -15.63 -8.41 2.08
CA GLU A 141 -14.40 -9.21 1.87
C GLU A 141 -13.96 -9.16 0.41
N GLU A 142 -14.89 -9.21 -0.54
CA GLU A 142 -14.61 -9.12 -1.97
C GLU A 142 -14.04 -7.75 -2.38
N ALA A 143 -14.42 -6.68 -1.65
CA ALA A 143 -13.85 -5.37 -1.88
C ALA A 143 -12.43 -5.29 -1.32
N VAL A 144 -12.16 -5.89 -0.14
CA VAL A 144 -10.83 -5.96 0.45
C VAL A 144 -9.89 -6.77 -0.45
N ASP A 145 -10.34 -7.95 -0.90
CA ASP A 145 -9.56 -8.82 -1.78
C ASP A 145 -9.23 -8.16 -3.11
N ARG A 146 -10.17 -7.38 -3.67
CA ARG A 146 -9.91 -6.62 -4.90
C ARG A 146 -8.79 -5.59 -4.74
N GLU A 147 -8.78 -4.85 -3.64
CA GLU A 147 -7.73 -3.86 -3.36
C GLU A 147 -6.38 -4.54 -3.02
N ALA A 148 -6.42 -5.76 -2.49
CA ALA A 148 -5.24 -6.52 -2.08
C ALA A 148 -4.64 -7.43 -3.16
N ALA A 149 -5.39 -7.78 -4.21
CA ALA A 149 -5.02 -8.81 -5.19
C ALA A 149 -3.64 -8.59 -5.84
N GLN A 150 -3.33 -7.33 -6.18
CA GLN A 150 -2.02 -6.99 -6.75
C GLN A 150 -0.88 -7.26 -5.75
N ALA A 151 -1.08 -6.93 -4.48
CA ALA A 151 -0.11 -7.15 -3.42
C ALA A 151 0.08 -8.64 -3.13
N GLU A 152 -0.98 -9.45 -3.15
CA GLU A 152 -0.89 -10.90 -2.99
C GLU A 152 -0.03 -11.54 -4.10
N GLY A 153 -0.24 -11.13 -5.35
CA GLY A 153 0.59 -11.60 -6.46
C GLY A 153 2.07 -11.22 -6.30
N VAL A 154 2.36 -10.03 -5.78
CA VAL A 154 3.73 -9.59 -5.48
C VAL A 154 4.34 -10.38 -4.32
N LEU A 155 3.60 -10.57 -3.23
CA LEU A 155 4.08 -11.35 -2.07
C LEU A 155 4.31 -12.82 -2.42
N ALA A 156 3.52 -13.38 -3.34
CA ALA A 156 3.70 -14.75 -3.82
C ALA A 156 5.09 -14.98 -4.48
N LEU A 157 5.76 -13.93 -4.96
CA LEU A 157 7.14 -14.03 -5.46
C LEU A 157 8.11 -14.50 -4.37
N MET A 158 7.83 -14.17 -3.10
CA MET A 158 8.66 -14.62 -1.97
C MET A 158 8.65 -16.14 -1.82
N ALA A 159 7.59 -16.83 -2.28
CA ALA A 159 7.48 -18.28 -2.22
C ALA A 159 8.29 -19.01 -3.31
N LEU A 160 8.69 -18.31 -4.37
CA LEU A 160 9.45 -18.88 -5.49
C LEU A 160 10.88 -19.24 -5.07
N SER A 161 11.50 -20.19 -5.79
CA SER A 161 12.93 -20.44 -5.61
C SER A 161 13.74 -19.29 -6.22
N THR A 162 14.96 -19.12 -5.74
CA THR A 162 15.83 -18.02 -6.19
C THR A 162 16.23 -18.19 -7.65
N GLU A 163 16.39 -19.42 -8.14
CA GLU A 163 16.63 -19.73 -9.55
C GLU A 163 15.47 -19.25 -10.42
N LYS A 164 14.22 -19.55 -10.03
CA LYS A 164 13.03 -19.09 -10.75
C LYS A 164 12.91 -17.57 -10.79
N LEU A 165 13.23 -16.89 -9.67
CA LEU A 165 13.25 -15.43 -9.62
C LEU A 165 14.30 -14.84 -10.55
N ILE A 166 15.49 -15.43 -10.60
CA ILE A 166 16.58 -15.02 -11.50
C ILE A 166 16.16 -15.21 -12.96
N ASP A 167 15.62 -16.37 -13.31
CA ASP A 167 15.18 -16.68 -14.67
C ASP A 167 14.08 -15.70 -15.14
N GLU A 168 13.11 -15.39 -14.28
CA GLU A 168 12.06 -14.41 -14.56
C GLU A 168 12.63 -13.00 -14.74
N PHE A 169 13.50 -12.58 -13.82
CA PHE A 169 14.14 -11.27 -13.87
C PHE A 169 14.94 -11.09 -15.16
N LEU A 170 15.75 -12.08 -15.54
CA LEU A 170 16.55 -12.02 -16.76
C LEU A 170 15.67 -12.00 -18.02
N ARG A 171 14.57 -12.75 -18.03
CA ARG A 171 13.62 -12.75 -19.16
C ARG A 171 12.98 -11.39 -19.38
N LEU A 172 12.55 -10.74 -18.30
CA LEU A 172 11.92 -9.42 -18.35
C LEU A 172 12.94 -8.29 -18.60
N SER A 173 14.20 -8.48 -18.19
CA SER A 173 15.28 -7.50 -18.38
C SER A 173 16.00 -7.63 -19.73
N ALA A 174 15.76 -8.70 -20.49
CA ALA A 174 16.49 -9.01 -21.73
C ALA A 174 16.43 -7.92 -22.81
N SER A 175 15.38 -7.09 -22.79
CA SER A 175 15.18 -6.00 -23.76
C SER A 175 15.53 -4.62 -23.20
N THR A 176 16.00 -4.54 -21.96
CA THR A 176 16.28 -3.28 -21.28
C THR A 176 17.77 -2.94 -21.42
N PRO A 177 18.14 -1.79 -21.99
CA PRO A 177 19.55 -1.40 -22.05
C PRO A 177 20.12 -1.23 -20.63
N PRO A 178 21.43 -1.49 -20.39
CA PRO A 178 22.05 -1.44 -19.06
C PRO A 178 21.81 -0.12 -18.31
N ILE A 179 21.70 0.98 -19.07
CA ILE A 179 21.46 2.35 -18.61
C ILE A 179 20.02 2.56 -18.09
N MET A 180 19.08 1.70 -18.51
CA MET A 180 17.67 1.69 -18.11
C MET A 180 17.32 0.45 -17.26
N MET A 181 18.32 -0.34 -16.84
CA MET A 181 18.10 -1.39 -15.85
C MET A 181 17.36 -0.79 -14.65
N PRO A 182 16.43 -1.53 -14.03
CA PRO A 182 15.63 -1.02 -12.93
C PRO A 182 16.50 -0.26 -11.94
N GLN A 183 16.37 1.06 -11.95
CA GLN A 183 17.09 1.89 -10.99
C GLN A 183 16.44 1.64 -9.63
N LEU A 184 17.25 1.69 -8.56
CA LEU A 184 16.78 1.61 -7.18
C LEU A 184 15.88 2.79 -6.76
N LEU A 185 15.24 3.47 -7.70
CA LEU A 185 14.16 4.41 -7.46
C LEU A 185 12.93 3.64 -6.91
N PRO A 186 12.24 4.18 -5.90
CA PRO A 186 11.01 3.58 -5.41
C PRO A 186 9.93 3.73 -6.49
N THR A 187 9.59 2.63 -7.16
CA THR A 187 8.36 2.57 -7.95
C THR A 187 7.18 2.65 -7.00
N ARG A 188 6.29 3.62 -7.19
CA ARG A 188 5.03 3.72 -6.42
C ARG A 188 4.06 2.55 -6.69
N ARG A 189 4.33 1.72 -7.71
CA ARG A 189 3.49 0.57 -8.06
C ARG A 189 4.35 -0.67 -8.23
N TRP A 190 4.05 -1.68 -7.44
CA TRP A 190 4.69 -3.00 -7.48
C TRP A 190 3.80 -3.96 -8.27
N THR A 191 4.37 -4.73 -9.20
CA THR A 191 3.63 -5.77 -9.94
C THR A 191 4.47 -7.03 -10.04
N CYS A 192 3.83 -8.20 -9.99
CA CYS A 192 4.56 -9.47 -10.04
C CYS A 192 5.27 -9.74 -11.38
N SER A 193 4.89 -9.01 -12.44
CA SER A 193 5.45 -9.13 -13.79
C SER A 193 6.41 -8.00 -14.15
N ASP A 194 6.88 -7.23 -13.17
CA ASP A 194 7.84 -6.15 -13.35
C ASP A 194 9.25 -6.55 -12.89
N ALA A 195 10.25 -6.25 -13.73
CA ALA A 195 11.64 -6.55 -13.46
C ALA A 195 12.16 -5.83 -12.20
N ASN A 196 11.71 -4.59 -11.93
CA ASN A 196 12.12 -3.88 -10.71
C ASN A 196 11.60 -4.59 -9.46
N THR A 197 10.34 -5.04 -9.49
CA THR A 197 9.74 -5.79 -8.38
C THR A 197 10.50 -7.08 -8.09
N LEU A 198 10.85 -7.86 -9.12
CA LEU A 198 11.67 -9.08 -8.96
C LEU A 198 13.07 -8.76 -8.42
N LEU A 199 13.70 -7.69 -8.91
CA LEU A 199 14.99 -7.24 -8.39
C LEU A 199 14.90 -6.89 -6.90
N ARG A 200 13.84 -6.20 -6.47
CA ARG A 200 13.63 -5.89 -5.05
C ARG A 200 13.45 -7.14 -4.20
N VAL A 201 12.70 -8.13 -4.67
CA VAL A 201 12.56 -9.43 -3.98
C VAL A 201 13.93 -10.10 -3.86
N LEU A 202 14.74 -10.12 -4.92
CA LEU A 202 16.10 -10.67 -4.89
C LEU A 202 17.02 -9.90 -3.94
N CYS A 203 16.95 -8.57 -3.90
CA CYS A 203 17.75 -7.73 -3.00
C CYS A 203 17.46 -7.99 -1.51
N HIS A 204 16.22 -8.36 -1.19
CA HIS A 204 15.79 -8.69 0.17
C HIS A 204 15.78 -10.21 0.44
N ARG A 205 16.21 -11.04 -0.50
CA ARG A 205 16.29 -12.50 -0.34
C ARG A 205 17.50 -12.88 0.51
N ASP A 206 17.25 -13.56 1.63
CA ASP A 206 18.30 -14.06 2.53
C ASP A 206 18.83 -15.42 2.10
N ASP A 207 19.53 -15.48 0.96
CA ASP A 207 20.27 -16.66 0.55
C ASP A 207 21.55 -16.33 -0.24
N GLU A 208 22.47 -17.29 -0.31
CA GLU A 208 23.75 -17.11 -1.01
C GLU A 208 23.61 -16.98 -2.52
N ALA A 209 22.60 -17.62 -3.12
CA ALA A 209 22.41 -17.64 -4.57
C ALA A 209 22.03 -16.26 -5.09
N ALA A 210 21.08 -15.59 -4.43
CA ALA A 210 20.67 -14.22 -4.73
C ALA A 210 21.84 -13.26 -4.56
N ASN A 211 22.58 -13.36 -3.45
CA ASN A 211 23.75 -12.52 -3.20
C ASN A 211 24.83 -12.68 -4.28
N ARG A 212 25.13 -13.92 -4.68
CA ARG A 212 26.10 -14.22 -5.75
C ARG A 212 25.64 -13.67 -7.10
N PHE A 213 24.36 -13.83 -7.42
CA PHE A 213 23.74 -13.30 -8.62
C PHE A 213 23.84 -11.78 -8.68
N LEU A 214 23.40 -11.07 -7.63
CA LEU A 214 23.39 -9.61 -7.56
C LEU A 214 24.81 -9.04 -7.68
N LYS A 215 25.79 -9.61 -6.98
CA LYS A 215 27.20 -9.21 -7.09
C LYS A 215 27.74 -9.34 -8.51
N LYS A 216 27.37 -10.42 -9.21
CA LYS A 216 27.82 -10.67 -10.58
C LYS A 216 27.15 -9.73 -11.60
N VAL A 217 25.84 -9.53 -11.48
CA VAL A 217 25.07 -8.74 -12.47
C VAL A 217 25.35 -7.24 -12.34
N PHE A 218 25.55 -6.74 -11.12
CA PHE A 218 25.73 -5.31 -10.85
C PHE A 218 27.17 -4.91 -10.50
N ASP A 219 28.13 -5.81 -10.69
CA ASP A 219 29.56 -5.61 -10.39
C ASP A 219 29.81 -4.97 -9.01
N LEU A 220 29.09 -5.46 -7.99
CA LEU A 220 29.14 -4.88 -6.66
C LEU A 220 30.48 -5.21 -5.97
N PRO A 221 31.11 -4.24 -5.29
CA PRO A 221 32.38 -4.48 -4.62
C PRO A 221 32.25 -5.55 -3.54
N LYS A 222 33.29 -6.39 -3.41
CA LYS A 222 33.41 -7.30 -2.28
C LYS A 222 33.55 -6.46 -1.00
N ARG A 223 32.75 -6.74 0.02
CA ARG A 223 32.92 -6.12 1.35
C ARG A 223 34.36 -6.40 1.83
N ARG A 224 35.08 -5.34 2.20
CA ARG A 224 36.37 -5.42 2.90
C ARG A 224 36.15 -5.84 4.35
#